data_AF-A0A4P1R056-F1
#
_entry.id   AF-A0A4P1R056-F1
#
_cell.length_a   1.000
_cell.length_b   1.000
_cell.length_c   1.000
_cell.angle_alpha   90.00
_cell.angle_beta   90.00
_cell.angle_gamma   90.00
#
_symmetry.space_group_name_H-M   'P 1'
#
loop_
_entity.id
_entity.type
_entity.pdbx_description
1 polymer ?
#
loop_
_entity_poly.entity_id
_entity_poly.type
_entity_poly.pdbx_seq_one_letter_code
_entity_poly.pdbx_strand_id
1 'polypeptide(L)'
;MSMFYLELVLKNHILLLIYNDGVTSYNIGDGFVHFSIATQDVYKLVEHIRAKDGNITREPGPVEHGTTVTAFVKDHDGYTFALIQRSSITGPFAQVALHVGDLDRAIKLYENNLGSKVVRKDNRPDKKRKFNSQIV
;
A
#
# COMPACT_ATOMS: atom_id res chain seq x y z
N MET A 1 -9.13 26.57 15.25
CA MET A 1 -9.10 25.25 14.62
C MET A 1 -8.94 25.47 13.12
N SER A 2 -7.75 25.20 12.61
CA SER A 2 -7.39 25.40 11.20
C SER A 2 -7.17 24.05 10.51
N MET A 3 -7.42 23.99 9.21
CA MET A 3 -7.19 22.82 8.38
C MET A 3 -6.21 23.18 7.28
N PHE A 4 -5.21 22.33 7.07
CA PHE A 4 -4.16 22.54 6.08
C PHE A 4 -4.14 21.38 5.08
N TYR A 5 -3.97 21.72 3.80
CA TYR A 5 -3.80 20.77 2.70
C TYR A 5 -2.37 20.87 2.20
N LEU A 6 -1.70 19.73 2.06
CA LEU A 6 -0.36 19.64 1.49
C LEU A 6 -0.35 18.62 0.36
N GLU A 7 -0.08 19.07 -0.85
CA GLU A 7 0.11 18.21 -2.01
C GLU A 7 1.59 17.92 -2.21
N LEU A 8 1.95 16.64 -2.19
CA LEU A 8 3.31 16.17 -2.47
C LEU A 8 3.33 15.53 -3.86
N VAL A 9 4.20 16.04 -4.73
CA VAL A 9 4.42 15.45 -6.05
C VAL A 9 5.42 14.30 -5.94
N LEU A 10 4.96 13.11 -6.31
CA LEU A 10 5.76 11.90 -6.45
C LEU A 10 5.74 11.49 -7.92
N LYS A 11 6.75 11.92 -8.68
CA LYS A 11 6.78 11.87 -10.15
C LYS A 11 5.50 12.45 -10.78
N ASN A 12 4.65 11.61 -11.37
CA ASN A 12 3.40 11.94 -12.03
C ASN A 12 2.16 11.70 -11.14
N HIS A 13 2.34 11.50 -9.84
CA HIS A 13 1.27 11.28 -8.87
C HIS A 13 1.32 12.36 -7.78
N ILE A 14 0.17 12.64 -7.17
CA ILE A 14 0.04 13.53 -6.02
C ILE A 14 -0.39 12.70 -4.81
N LEU A 15 0.30 12.88 -3.69
CA LEU A 15 -0.16 12.46 -2.37
C LEU A 15 -0.68 13.70 -1.64
N LEU A 16 -1.97 13.71 -1.31
CA LEU A 16 -2.60 14.78 -0.54
C LEU A 16 -2.58 14.42 0.95
N LEU A 17 -1.92 15.25 1.76
CA LEU A 17 -1.94 15.17 3.21
C LEU A 17 -2.88 16.26 3.74
N ILE A 18 -3.75 15.88 4.69
CA ILE A 18 -4.68 16.80 5.34
C ILE A 18 -4.35 16.81 6.82
N TYR A 19 -3.95 17.96 7.33
CA TYR A 19 -3.66 18.18 8.74
C TYR A 19 -4.79 19.01 9.36
N ASN A 20 -5.35 18.50 10.46
CA ASN A 20 -6.38 19.18 11.25
C ASN A 20 -5.78 19.58 12.59
N ASP A 21 -5.75 20.88 12.86
CA ASP A 21 -5.19 21.42 14.10
C ASP A 21 -5.88 20.85 15.34
N GLY A 22 -5.09 20.29 16.27
CA GLY A 22 -5.57 19.63 17.48
C GLY A 22 -5.98 18.15 17.32
N VAL A 23 -5.95 17.59 16.11
CA VAL A 23 -6.18 16.15 15.87
C VAL A 23 -4.85 15.43 15.72
N THR A 24 -4.56 14.50 16.63
CA THR A 24 -3.24 13.83 16.73
C THR A 24 -3.25 12.37 16.26
N SER A 25 -4.41 11.81 15.91
CA SER A 25 -4.52 10.43 15.43
C SER A 25 -5.80 10.23 14.64
N TYR A 26 -5.80 9.25 13.74
CA TYR A 26 -6.96 8.80 12.98
C TYR A 26 -7.17 7.30 13.12
N ASN A 27 -8.43 6.86 13.04
CA ASN A 27 -8.74 5.45 12.92
C ASN A 27 -8.73 5.05 11.44
N ILE A 28 -7.74 4.25 11.05
CA ILE A 28 -7.60 3.74 9.68
C ILE A 28 -8.67 2.66 9.38
N GLY A 29 -9.09 1.91 10.41
CA GLY A 29 -10.00 0.77 10.28
C GLY A 29 -9.40 -0.43 9.55
N ASP A 30 -10.23 -1.46 9.35
CA ASP A 30 -9.79 -2.76 8.81
C ASP A 30 -10.00 -2.89 7.29
N GLY A 31 -10.57 -1.86 6.66
CA GLY A 31 -10.87 -1.86 5.22
C GLY A 31 -9.68 -1.47 4.35
N PHE A 32 -8.82 -0.57 4.84
CA PHE A 32 -7.60 -0.15 4.16
C PHE A 32 -6.47 -1.14 4.43
N VAL A 33 -5.78 -1.60 3.39
CA VAL A 33 -4.68 -2.57 3.53
C VAL A 33 -3.32 -1.87 3.42
N HIS A 34 -3.03 -1.25 2.28
CA HIS A 34 -1.77 -0.50 2.07
C HIS A 34 -1.79 0.31 0.77
N PHE A 35 -0.90 1.30 0.70
CA PHE A 35 -0.36 1.80 -0.57
C PHE A 35 0.85 0.97 -0.97
N SER A 36 1.16 0.88 -2.26
CA SER A 36 2.38 0.23 -2.73
C SER A 36 3.29 1.21 -3.45
N ILE A 37 4.58 1.22 -3.10
CA ILE A 37 5.62 1.99 -3.78
C ILE A 37 6.51 1.04 -4.60
N ALA A 38 6.62 1.26 -5.90
CA ALA A 38 7.53 0.50 -6.76
C ALA A 38 8.96 1.04 -6.69
N THR A 39 9.94 0.13 -6.58
CA THR A 39 11.38 0.42 -6.63
C THR A 39 12.09 -0.65 -7.45
N GLN A 40 13.25 -0.33 -8.03
CA GLN A 40 14.08 -1.31 -8.74
C GLN A 40 14.88 -2.18 -7.77
N ASP A 41 15.08 -1.69 -6.55
CA ASP A 41 15.83 -2.35 -5.50
C ASP A 41 15.13 -2.10 -4.15
N VAL A 42 14.44 -3.13 -3.65
CA VAL A 42 13.73 -3.05 -2.36
C VAL A 42 14.72 -3.10 -1.20
N TYR A 43 15.78 -3.89 -1.29
CA TYR A 43 16.77 -4.00 -0.21
C TYR A 43 17.44 -2.65 0.04
N LYS A 44 17.91 -1.99 -1.02
CA LYS A 44 18.52 -0.66 -0.92
C LYS A 44 17.56 0.40 -0.38
N LEU A 45 16.29 0.35 -0.79
CA LEU A 45 15.29 1.29 -0.28
C LEU A 45 15.00 1.05 1.20
N VAL A 46 14.91 -0.21 1.64
CA VAL A 46 14.74 -0.54 3.05
C VAL A 46 15.93 -0.04 3.87
N GLU A 47 17.17 -0.25 3.43
CA GLU A 47 18.35 0.29 4.13
C GLU A 47 18.29 1.82 4.24
N HIS A 48 17.86 2.51 3.17
CA HIS A 48 17.70 3.96 3.19
C HIS A 48 16.63 4.43 4.19
N ILE A 49 15.53 3.68 4.31
CA ILE A 49 14.47 3.96 5.29
C ILE A 49 14.97 3.66 6.71
N ARG A 50 15.68 2.55 6.90
CA ARG A 50 16.28 2.18 8.19
C ARG A 50 17.26 3.23 8.69
N ALA A 51 18.10 3.75 7.81
CA ALA A 51 19.07 4.80 8.14
C ALA A 51 18.42 6.14 8.55
N LYS A 52 17.10 6.27 8.38
CA LYS A 52 16.30 7.44 8.77
C LYS A 52 15.26 7.08 9.84
N ASP A 53 15.53 6.03 10.62
CA ASP A 53 14.67 5.53 11.71
C ASP A 53 13.24 5.20 11.28
N GLY A 54 13.05 4.81 10.02
CA GLY A 54 11.74 4.42 9.50
C GLY A 54 11.28 3.06 10.02
N ASN A 55 9.97 2.93 10.26
CA ASN A 55 9.37 1.72 10.81
C ASN A 55 9.21 0.62 9.75
N ILE A 56 10.13 -0.34 9.73
CA ILE A 56 10.07 -1.54 8.88
C ILE A 56 9.29 -2.63 9.63
N THR A 57 8.13 -2.98 9.09
CA THR A 57 7.21 -3.96 9.70
C THR A 57 7.31 -5.35 9.06
N ARG A 58 7.92 -5.43 7.88
CA ARG A 58 8.38 -6.69 7.27
C ARG A 58 9.63 -6.42 6.45
N GLU A 59 10.69 -7.13 6.80
CA GLU A 59 11.98 -7.11 6.11
C GLU A 59 11.87 -7.54 4.63
N PRO A 60 12.78 -7.07 3.76
CA PRO A 60 12.73 -7.31 2.34
C PRO A 60 12.96 -8.80 2.04
N GLY A 61 12.07 -9.37 1.24
CA GLY A 61 12.15 -10.76 0.82
C GLY A 61 11.07 -11.14 -0.19
N PRO A 62 11.22 -12.30 -0.87
CA PRO A 62 10.22 -12.78 -1.80
C PRO A 62 8.86 -12.98 -1.11
N VAL A 63 7.77 -12.73 -1.84
CA VAL A 63 6.43 -13.10 -1.39
C VAL A 63 6.29 -14.62 -1.30
N GLU A 64 5.42 -15.10 -0.41
CA GLU A 64 5.10 -16.52 -0.30
C GLU A 64 4.65 -17.08 -1.65
N HIS A 65 5.33 -18.13 -2.11
CA HIS A 65 5.09 -18.80 -3.39
C HIS A 65 5.28 -17.90 -4.62
N GLY A 66 6.10 -16.85 -4.54
CA GLY A 66 6.46 -16.02 -5.68
C GLY A 66 7.92 -15.55 -5.63
N THR A 67 8.34 -14.88 -6.69
CA THR A 67 9.73 -14.37 -6.83
C THR A 67 9.82 -12.86 -6.61
N THR A 68 8.69 -12.15 -6.56
CA THR A 68 8.66 -10.71 -6.35
C THR A 68 9.15 -10.37 -4.95
N VAL A 69 10.26 -9.64 -4.86
CA VAL A 69 10.78 -9.11 -3.60
C VAL A 69 9.90 -7.97 -3.12
N THR A 70 9.53 -8.02 -1.84
CA THR A 70 8.69 -7.02 -1.18
C THR A 70 9.15 -6.75 0.25
N ALA A 71 8.86 -5.57 0.76
CA ALA A 71 9.00 -5.20 2.17
C ALA A 71 7.76 -4.40 2.61
N PHE A 72 7.54 -4.24 3.92
CA PHE A 72 6.47 -3.36 4.43
C PHE A 72 7.02 -2.38 5.43
N VAL A 73 6.58 -1.14 5.31
CA VAL A 73 6.89 -0.05 6.24
C VAL A 73 5.60 0.62 6.69
N LYS A 74 5.63 1.26 7.86
CA LYS A 74 4.56 2.13 8.33
C LYS A 74 5.07 3.56 8.47
N ASP A 75 4.22 4.53 8.13
CA ASP A 75 4.48 5.90 8.53
C ASP A 75 4.11 6.13 10.00
N HIS A 76 4.23 7.38 10.46
CA HIS A 76 3.99 7.76 11.85
C HIS A 76 2.51 7.70 12.24
N ASP A 77 1.60 7.82 11.27
CA ASP A 77 0.15 7.73 11.47
C ASP A 77 -0.37 6.29 11.38
N GLY A 78 0.49 5.35 10.96
CA GLY A 78 0.19 3.92 10.86
C GLY A 78 -0.24 3.45 9.48
N TYR A 79 -0.26 4.32 8.47
CA TYR A 79 -0.51 3.92 7.09
C TYR A 79 0.59 2.99 6.61
N THR A 80 0.18 1.86 6.04
CA THR A 80 1.10 0.83 5.59
C THR A 80 1.49 1.10 4.13
N PHE A 81 2.79 1.03 3.85
CA PHE A 81 3.36 1.08 2.50
C PHE A 81 4.08 -0.23 2.20
N ALA A 82 3.63 -0.94 1.17
CA ALA A 82 4.33 -2.07 0.60
C ALA A 82 5.39 -1.58 -0.40
N LEU A 83 6.65 -1.95 -0.21
CA LEU A 83 7.71 -1.71 -1.17
C LEU A 83 7.77 -2.91 -2.12
N ILE A 84 7.65 -2.68 -3.43
CA ILE A 84 7.57 -3.77 -4.42
C ILE A 84 8.67 -3.62 -5.45
N GLN A 85 9.48 -4.67 -5.62
CA GLN A 85 10.54 -4.67 -6.62
C GLN A 85 9.96 -4.86 -8.02
N ARG A 86 10.23 -3.92 -8.94
CA ARG A 86 9.85 -4.00 -10.36
C ARG A 86 10.99 -3.52 -11.24
N SER A 87 11.19 -4.19 -12.38
CA SER A 87 12.20 -3.79 -13.38
C SER A 87 11.86 -2.45 -14.04
N SER A 88 10.57 -2.21 -14.31
CA SER A 88 10.05 -0.97 -14.88
C SER A 88 9.11 -0.25 -13.91
N ILE A 89 9.28 1.07 -13.79
CA ILE A 89 8.54 1.94 -12.87
C ILE A 89 7.94 3.09 -13.67
N THR A 90 6.64 3.02 -13.95
CA THR A 90 5.87 4.07 -14.62
C THR A 90 5.36 5.16 -13.68
N GLY A 91 5.40 4.92 -12.37
CA GLY A 91 5.01 5.83 -11.31
C GLY A 91 5.41 5.25 -9.95
N PRO A 92 5.53 6.09 -8.89
CA PRO A 92 5.97 5.61 -7.59
C PRO A 92 4.88 4.76 -6.94
N PHE A 93 3.61 5.15 -7.05
CA PHE A 93 2.51 4.32 -6.55
C PHE A 93 2.13 3.22 -7.55
N ALA A 94 2.18 1.99 -7.07
CA ALA A 94 1.96 0.80 -7.87
C ALA A 94 0.55 0.23 -7.69
N GLN A 95 0.01 0.30 -6.46
CA GLN A 95 -1.26 -0.29 -6.06
C GLN A 95 -1.84 0.48 -4.87
N VAL A 96 -3.17 0.46 -4.75
CA VAL A 96 -3.91 0.72 -3.51
C VAL A 96 -4.67 -0.56 -3.20
N ALA A 97 -4.49 -1.12 -2.01
CA ALA A 97 -5.11 -2.38 -1.61
C ALA A 97 -6.21 -2.13 -0.58
N LEU A 98 -7.40 -2.66 -0.86
CA LEU A 98 -8.61 -2.52 -0.05
C LEU A 98 -9.23 -3.91 0.18
N HIS A 99 -9.79 -4.11 1.36
CA HIS A 99 -10.70 -5.22 1.62
C HIS A 99 -12.11 -4.88 1.13
N VAL A 100 -12.78 -5.86 0.52
CA VAL A 100 -14.17 -5.75 0.06
C VAL A 100 -14.97 -6.92 0.61
N GLY A 101 -16.21 -6.64 1.05
CA GLY A 101 -17.11 -7.66 1.57
C GLY A 101 -17.82 -8.49 0.48
N ASP A 102 -17.84 -7.99 -0.75
CA ASP A 102 -18.47 -8.64 -1.92
C ASP A 102 -17.63 -8.31 -3.16
N LEU A 103 -16.97 -9.34 -3.72
CA LEU A 103 -16.05 -9.18 -4.83
C LEU A 103 -16.76 -8.89 -6.15
N ASP A 104 -17.92 -9.50 -6.40
CA ASP A 104 -18.64 -9.32 -7.66
C ASP A 104 -19.27 -7.93 -7.72
N ARG A 105 -19.79 -7.43 -6.59
CA ARG A 105 -20.25 -6.04 -6.46
C ARG A 105 -19.11 -5.04 -6.68
N ALA A 106 -17.92 -5.31 -6.13
CA ALA A 106 -16.75 -4.46 -6.33
C ALA A 106 -16.30 -4.44 -7.80
N ILE A 107 -16.19 -5.61 -8.45
CA ILE A 107 -15.84 -5.71 -9.88
C ILE A 107 -16.82 -4.92 -10.73
N LYS A 108 -18.13 -5.07 -10.49
CA LYS A 108 -19.16 -4.31 -11.21
C LYS A 108 -18.96 -2.80 -11.08
N LEU A 109 -18.64 -2.30 -9.89
CA LEU A 109 -18.37 -0.88 -9.68
C LEU A 109 -17.13 -0.44 -10.46
N TYR A 110 -15.99 -1.11 -10.28
CA TYR A 110 -14.73 -0.67 -10.85
C TYR A 110 -14.65 -0.83 -12.37
N GLU A 111 -15.14 -1.94 -12.92
CA GLU A 111 -15.13 -2.16 -14.37
C GLU A 111 -16.21 -1.34 -15.07
N ASN A 112 -17.48 -1.48 -14.66
CA ASN A 112 -18.58 -0.95 -15.45
C ASN A 112 -18.75 0.56 -15.25
N ASN A 113 -18.47 1.08 -14.05
CA ASN A 113 -18.73 2.49 -13.75
C ASN A 113 -17.46 3.34 -13.84
N LEU A 114 -16.29 2.76 -13.56
CA LEU A 114 -15.02 3.48 -13.55
C LEU A 114 -14.10 3.12 -14.72
N GLY A 115 -14.53 2.23 -15.63
CA GLY A 115 -13.78 1.86 -16.83
C GLY A 115 -12.50 1.07 -16.53
N SER A 116 -12.36 0.51 -15.34
CA SER A 116 -11.21 -0.34 -14.98
C SER A 116 -11.32 -1.69 -15.71
N LYS A 117 -10.20 -2.42 -15.73
CA LYS A 117 -10.16 -3.78 -16.26
C LYS A 117 -9.57 -4.73 -15.22
N VAL A 118 -10.18 -5.89 -15.04
CA VAL A 118 -9.60 -6.98 -14.25
C VAL A 118 -8.34 -7.48 -14.96
N VAL A 119 -7.20 -7.26 -14.33
CA VAL A 119 -5.88 -7.72 -14.81
C VAL A 119 -5.43 -9.03 -14.20
N ARG A 120 -5.98 -9.40 -13.03
CA ARG A 120 -5.67 -10.64 -12.32
C ARG A 120 -6.80 -10.97 -11.33
N LYS A 121 -7.26 -12.22 -11.31
CA LYS A 121 -8.14 -12.79 -10.29
C LYS A 121 -7.54 -14.13 -9.85
N ASP A 122 -7.41 -14.33 -8.55
CA ASP A 122 -6.81 -15.52 -7.95
C ASP A 122 -7.68 -15.94 -6.76
N ASN A 123 -7.97 -17.24 -6.63
CA ASN A 123 -8.75 -17.80 -5.53
C ASN A 123 -7.85 -18.72 -4.70
N ARG A 124 -7.76 -18.45 -3.39
CA ARG A 124 -6.86 -19.17 -2.46
C ARG A 124 -7.64 -19.76 -1.28
N PRO A 125 -8.36 -20.88 -1.47
CA PRO A 125 -9.29 -21.42 -0.48
C PRO A 125 -8.62 -21.88 0.83
N ASP A 126 -7.36 -22.33 0.78
CA ASP A 126 -6.65 -22.84 1.96
C ASP A 126 -5.96 -21.76 2.80
N LYS A 127 -5.97 -20.50 2.34
CA LYS A 127 -5.40 -19.36 3.06
C LYS A 127 -6.50 -18.59 3.79
N LYS A 128 -6.97 -19.10 4.94
CA LYS A 128 -7.65 -18.23 5.91
C LYS A 128 -6.63 -17.20 6.44
N ARG A 129 -6.52 -16.06 5.77
CA ARG A 129 -5.72 -14.93 6.25
C ARG A 129 -6.21 -14.52 7.63
N LYS A 130 -5.35 -14.60 8.64
CA LYS A 130 -5.65 -14.01 9.94
C LYS A 130 -5.72 -12.50 9.73
N PHE A 131 -6.87 -11.90 10.05
CA PHE A 131 -7.19 -10.49 9.80
C PHE A 131 -6.18 -9.48 10.40
N ASN A 132 -5.25 -9.92 11.26
CA ASN A 132 -4.31 -9.05 11.98
C ASN A 132 -2.82 -9.30 11.70
N SER A 133 -2.44 -10.15 10.74
CA SER A 133 -1.02 -10.30 10.42
C SER A 133 -0.67 -9.52 9.15
N GLN A 134 -0.02 -8.38 9.35
CA GLN A 134 1.15 -8.09 8.53
C GLN A 134 1.92 -9.41 8.39
N ILE A 135 2.18 -9.88 7.17
CA ILE A 135 2.95 -11.07 6.76
C ILE A 135 2.13 -11.99 5.81
N VAL A 136 2.47 -11.82 4.50
CA VAL A 136 2.37 -12.65 3.27
C VAL A 136 1.12 -12.78 2.38
#